data_AF-A0A559M6S1-F1
#
_entry.id   AF-A0A559M6S1-F1
#
_cell.length_a   1.000
_cell.length_b   1.000
_cell.length_c   1.000
_cell.angle_alpha   90.00
_cell.angle_beta   90.00
_cell.angle_gamma   90.00
#
_symmetry.space_group_name_H-M   'P 1'
#
loop_
_entity.id
_entity.type
_entity.pdbx_description
1 polymer ?
#
loop_
_entity_poly.entity_id
_entity_poly.type
_entity_poly.pdbx_seq_one_letter_code
_entity_poly.pdbx_strand_id
1 'polypeptide(L)'
;MCIALITTAHPDYALIVLNNRDEFIRRPTSRPHWWSSQHQDILSARDLQREEQGTWLGITKTGNFAVLTNYRENDTHDSEHPIEGSRSRGGMVTAWLTSPDDESTEHFVHRLLEGEGVKGVGGFSLVCGKLRKSKQAEQELEPLAIMSNRAGTPEDVPWIAGKKGEVYGLSNTFYDDPITWPKVKEGKEGVLAAVEEAVEEGIGEEELVKKLYALLDTDTLPPQDGQGFQEYTYQLRNSIFIPSIGDPELPKLIPQADRIATASKEAVVNGTNGDPEAELEEDETPDAAANGVTGAYGTQRQTIILVDWEGNVTYRERSLWNEKGQPIERAKGDIKFNFKIDGWHSEQTK
;
A
#
# COMPACT_ATOMS: atom_id res chain seq x y z
N MET A 1 -3.27 -0.62 11.15
CA MET A 1 -4.04 -1.44 10.23
C MET A 1 -4.26 -0.65 8.95
N CYS A 2 -3.44 -0.83 7.91
CA CYS A 2 -3.54 -0.02 6.70
C CYS A 2 -4.93 0.03 6.05
N ILE A 3 -5.18 1.08 5.28
CA ILE A 3 -6.35 1.22 4.40
C ILE A 3 -5.88 1.73 3.04
N ALA A 4 -6.48 1.21 1.97
CA ALA A 4 -6.34 1.73 0.62
C ALA A 4 -7.74 2.02 0.05
N LEU A 5 -7.94 3.19 -0.54
CA LEU A 5 -9.16 3.59 -1.24
C LEU A 5 -8.79 3.87 -2.70
N ILE A 6 -9.60 3.39 -3.63
CA ILE A 6 -9.35 3.49 -5.07
C ILE A 6 -10.65 3.91 -5.73
N THR A 7 -10.62 4.96 -6.56
CA THR A 7 -11.81 5.39 -7.29
C THR A 7 -11.50 5.89 -8.70
N THR A 8 -12.46 5.69 -9.59
CA THR A 8 -12.49 6.18 -10.98
C THR A 8 -13.66 7.15 -11.19
N ALA A 9 -14.18 7.75 -10.10
CA ALA A 9 -15.39 8.56 -10.14
C ALA A 9 -15.17 9.98 -10.65
N HIS A 10 -13.96 10.53 -10.53
CA HIS A 10 -13.68 11.89 -10.98
C HIS A 10 -13.61 11.95 -12.52
N PRO A 11 -14.26 12.92 -13.19
CA PRO A 11 -14.27 13.02 -14.64
C PRO A 11 -12.89 13.30 -15.24
N ASP A 12 -12.04 14.07 -14.56
CA ASP A 12 -10.71 14.44 -15.06
C ASP A 12 -9.60 13.46 -14.66
N TYR A 13 -9.84 12.60 -13.66
CA TYR A 13 -8.85 11.63 -13.19
C TYR A 13 -9.32 10.22 -13.52
N ALA A 14 -8.53 9.51 -14.32
CA ALA A 14 -8.75 8.12 -14.63
C ALA A 14 -8.66 7.23 -13.37
N LEU A 15 -7.77 7.58 -12.43
CA LEU A 15 -7.61 6.87 -11.17
C LEU A 15 -7.21 7.83 -10.03
N ILE A 16 -7.86 7.67 -8.88
CA ILE A 16 -7.47 8.31 -7.61
C ILE A 16 -7.23 7.20 -6.59
N VAL A 17 -6.07 7.21 -5.95
CA VAL A 17 -5.67 6.25 -4.91
C VAL A 17 -5.29 7.00 -3.63
N LEU A 18 -5.84 6.56 -2.49
CA LEU A 18 -5.49 7.04 -1.16
C LEU A 18 -4.99 5.86 -0.33
N ASN A 19 -3.94 6.05 0.46
CA ASN A 19 -3.42 5.00 1.33
C ASN A 19 -2.91 5.58 2.66
N ASN A 20 -3.31 4.95 3.77
CA ASN A 20 -2.63 5.10 5.05
C ASN A 20 -1.81 3.85 5.33
N ARG A 21 -0.50 4.03 5.52
CA ARG A 21 0.37 2.99 6.08
C ARG A 21 0.38 3.16 7.59
N ASP A 22 -0.31 2.25 8.27
CA ASP A 22 -0.28 2.16 9.72
C ASP A 22 0.71 1.11 10.16
N GLU A 23 1.66 1.52 11.00
CA GLU A 23 2.72 0.65 11.48
C GLU A 23 3.32 1.22 12.76
N PHE A 24 4.19 0.45 13.41
CA PHE A 24 5.08 0.99 14.43
C PHE A 24 5.83 2.22 13.91
N ILE A 25 5.73 3.31 14.66
CA ILE A 25 6.21 4.64 14.26
C ILE A 25 7.71 4.62 13.97
N ARG A 26 8.47 3.85 14.76
CA ARG A 26 9.92 3.69 14.65
C ARG A 26 10.35 2.62 13.64
N ARG A 27 9.44 1.99 12.90
CA ARG A 27 9.84 1.08 11.82
C ARG A 27 10.50 1.91 10.72
N PRO A 28 11.79 1.69 10.42
CA PRO A 28 12.51 2.52 9.49
C PRO A 28 11.93 2.37 8.08
N THR A 29 11.67 3.50 7.44
CA THR A 29 11.17 3.58 6.06
C THR A 29 11.86 4.72 5.35
N SER A 30 12.18 4.56 4.07
CA SER A 30 12.70 5.66 3.26
C SER A 30 11.61 6.71 3.00
N ARG A 31 12.00 7.88 2.50
CA ARG A 31 11.07 8.75 1.76
C ARG A 31 10.82 8.14 0.37
N PRO A 32 9.68 8.46 -0.28
CA PRO A 32 9.48 8.03 -1.66
C PRO A 32 10.54 8.68 -2.53
N HIS A 33 11.18 7.86 -3.35
CA HIS A 33 12.17 8.27 -4.34
C HIS A 33 12.08 7.31 -5.53
N TRP A 34 12.73 7.67 -6.63
CA TRP A 34 12.92 6.75 -7.75
C TRP A 34 14.07 5.80 -7.43
N TRP A 35 13.80 4.50 -7.45
CA TRP A 35 14.82 3.46 -7.37
C TRP A 35 14.64 2.48 -8.52
N SER A 36 15.74 1.92 -9.00
CA SER A 36 15.74 1.03 -10.17
C SER A 36 15.99 -0.41 -9.75
N SER A 37 15.20 -1.34 -10.28
CA SER A 37 15.39 -2.77 -10.08
C SER A 37 14.85 -3.56 -11.27
N GLN A 38 15.59 -4.58 -11.71
CA GLN A 38 15.21 -5.44 -12.84
C GLN A 38 14.71 -4.67 -14.08
N HIS A 39 15.43 -3.60 -14.45
CA HIS A 39 15.11 -2.71 -15.58
C HIS A 39 13.84 -1.85 -15.44
N GLN A 40 13.22 -1.83 -14.26
CA GLN A 40 12.11 -0.94 -13.94
C GLN A 40 12.60 0.24 -13.10
N ASP A 41 12.08 1.44 -13.39
CA ASP A 41 12.19 2.62 -12.52
C ASP A 41 10.92 2.72 -11.67
N ILE A 42 11.06 2.59 -10.36
CA ILE A 42 9.96 2.46 -9.41
C ILE A 42 9.92 3.68 -8.50
N LEU A 43 8.76 4.34 -8.41
CA LEU A 43 8.50 5.39 -7.43
C LEU A 43 7.77 4.78 -6.24
N SER A 44 8.48 4.65 -5.11
CA SER A 44 7.87 4.27 -3.83
C SER A 44 8.77 4.61 -2.65
N ALA A 45 8.19 4.59 -1.45
CA ALA A 45 8.95 4.43 -0.22
C ALA A 45 9.27 2.96 0.03
N ARG A 46 10.41 2.68 0.67
CA ARG A 46 10.89 1.33 0.99
C ARG A 46 10.83 1.07 2.48
N ASP A 47 10.52 -0.17 2.84
CA ASP A 47 10.62 -0.68 4.22
C ASP A 47 12.07 -1.07 4.50
N LEU A 48 12.77 -0.31 5.33
CA LEU A 48 14.21 -0.50 5.58
C LEU A 48 14.49 -1.51 6.70
N GLN A 49 13.44 -2.09 7.30
CA GLN A 49 13.61 -3.04 8.40
C GLN A 49 14.13 -4.41 7.94
N ARG A 50 13.84 -4.79 6.69
CA ARG A 50 14.20 -6.09 6.11
C ARG A 50 15.30 -5.91 5.07
N GLU A 51 16.17 -6.92 4.94
CA GLU A 51 17.27 -6.92 3.96
C GLU A 51 16.77 -6.79 2.51
N GLU A 52 15.64 -7.42 2.19
CA GLU A 52 14.99 -7.29 0.86
C GLU A 52 14.44 -5.88 0.56
N GLN A 53 14.26 -5.04 1.57
CA GLN A 53 13.78 -3.66 1.45
C GLN A 53 12.55 -3.49 0.53
N GLY A 54 11.51 -4.29 0.76
CA GLY A 54 10.27 -4.24 -0.03
C GLY A 54 9.48 -2.95 0.13
N THR A 55 8.31 -2.86 -0.51
CA THR A 55 7.40 -1.70 -0.44
C THR A 55 5.95 -2.13 -0.25
N TRP A 56 5.09 -1.23 0.20
CA TRP A 56 3.64 -1.48 0.36
C TRP A 56 2.79 -0.83 -0.74
N LEU A 57 3.34 0.15 -1.46
CA LEU A 57 2.66 0.88 -2.52
C LEU A 57 3.71 1.47 -3.46
N GLY A 58 3.51 1.32 -4.77
CA GLY A 58 4.41 1.91 -5.75
C GLY A 58 3.83 1.98 -7.15
N ILE A 59 4.51 2.73 -8.01
CA ILE A 59 4.18 2.88 -9.43
C ILE A 59 5.47 2.99 -10.25
N THR A 60 5.55 2.30 -11.39
CA THR A 60 6.69 2.45 -12.32
C THR A 60 6.47 3.57 -13.35
N LYS A 61 7.54 4.04 -13.99
CA LYS A 61 7.41 4.92 -15.18
C LYS A 61 6.56 4.29 -16.28
N THR A 62 6.63 2.97 -16.42
CA THR A 62 5.86 2.20 -17.39
C THR A 62 4.47 1.82 -16.88
N GLY A 63 4.04 2.30 -15.71
CA GLY A 63 2.67 2.20 -15.21
C GLY A 63 2.31 0.90 -14.48
N ASN A 64 3.27 0.05 -14.11
CA ASN A 64 2.98 -1.04 -13.16
C ASN A 64 2.65 -0.41 -11.81
N PHE A 65 1.40 -0.53 -11.36
CA PHE A 65 0.92 -0.01 -10.10
C PHE A 65 0.62 -1.16 -9.14
N ALA A 66 0.97 -1.00 -7.86
CA ALA A 66 0.52 -1.91 -6.82
C ALA A 66 0.37 -1.23 -5.46
N VAL A 67 -0.58 -1.74 -4.67
CA VAL A 67 -0.79 -1.39 -3.26
C VAL A 67 -1.23 -2.61 -2.46
N LEU A 68 -0.70 -2.78 -1.26
CA LEU A 68 -0.97 -3.93 -0.40
C LEU A 68 -1.52 -3.52 0.97
N THR A 69 -2.53 -4.25 1.43
CA THR A 69 -3.00 -4.25 2.82
C THR A 69 -2.76 -5.61 3.46
N ASN A 70 -2.19 -5.63 4.66
CA ASN A 70 -1.90 -6.86 5.39
C ASN A 70 -3.19 -7.53 5.86
N TYR A 71 -3.39 -8.83 5.69
CA TYR A 71 -4.51 -9.53 6.34
C TYR A 71 -4.26 -9.63 7.84
N ARG A 72 -5.31 -9.47 8.65
CA ARG A 72 -5.25 -9.70 10.09
C ARG A 72 -5.56 -11.18 10.36
N GLU A 73 -4.55 -11.92 10.76
CA GLU A 73 -4.67 -13.33 11.15
C GLU A 73 -4.88 -13.41 12.66
N ASN A 74 -6.07 -13.84 13.08
CA ASN A 74 -6.42 -14.00 14.49
C ASN A 74 -6.29 -15.44 15.00
N ASP A 75 -6.29 -16.42 14.09
CA ASP A 75 -6.18 -17.82 14.44
C ASP A 75 -4.73 -18.29 14.31
N THR A 76 -4.03 -18.37 15.44
CA THR A 76 -2.67 -18.90 15.52
C THR A 76 -2.62 -20.43 15.43
N HIS A 77 -3.78 -21.10 15.38
CA HIS A 77 -3.92 -22.55 15.33
C HIS A 77 -4.51 -23.05 14.00
N ASP A 78 -4.75 -22.17 13.02
CA ASP A 78 -5.13 -22.59 11.68
C ASP A 78 -3.95 -23.34 11.02
N SER A 79 -4.03 -24.67 11.03
CA SER A 79 -3.04 -25.55 10.43
C SER A 79 -3.08 -25.56 8.91
N GLU A 80 -4.20 -25.15 8.30
CA GLU A 80 -4.37 -25.03 6.84
C GLU A 80 -3.77 -23.71 6.35
N HIS A 81 -3.80 -22.65 7.18
CA HIS A 81 -3.23 -21.35 6.89
C HIS A 81 -2.25 -20.91 7.99
N PRO A 82 -1.11 -21.60 8.13
CA PRO A 82 -0.15 -21.23 9.16
C PRO A 82 0.29 -19.77 8.91
N ILE A 83 0.44 -19.02 10.01
CA ILE A 83 1.02 -17.69 9.99
C ILE A 83 2.52 -17.90 9.70
N GLU A 84 2.88 -18.08 8.43
CA GLU A 84 4.25 -18.23 7.95
C GLU A 84 4.74 -16.91 7.37
N GLY A 85 5.95 -16.51 7.75
CA GLY A 85 6.48 -15.17 7.48
C GLY A 85 7.91 -15.13 6.97
N SER A 86 8.41 -16.26 6.44
CA SER A 86 9.77 -16.36 5.93
C SER A 86 10.02 -15.38 4.78
N ARG A 87 8.97 -15.03 4.03
CA ARG A 87 9.00 -14.02 2.97
C ARG A 87 8.11 -12.83 3.35
N SER A 88 8.52 -11.64 2.93
CA SER A 88 7.76 -10.42 3.21
C SER A 88 6.61 -10.22 2.25
N ARG A 89 5.55 -9.60 2.75
CA ARG A 89 4.45 -9.08 1.93
C ARG A 89 4.91 -7.96 1.00
N GLY A 90 5.87 -7.14 1.43
CA GLY A 90 6.43 -6.08 0.58
C GLY A 90 7.20 -6.62 -0.63
N GLY A 91 7.68 -7.87 -0.55
CA GLY A 91 8.24 -8.58 -1.69
C GLY A 91 7.21 -8.91 -2.77
N MET A 92 5.92 -9.06 -2.43
CA MET A 92 4.86 -9.31 -3.42
C MET A 92 4.55 -8.06 -4.25
N VAL A 93 4.53 -6.90 -3.60
CA VAL A 93 4.39 -5.61 -4.29
C VAL A 93 5.59 -5.40 -5.22
N THR A 94 6.80 -5.61 -4.68
CA THR A 94 8.04 -5.48 -5.45
C THR A 94 8.07 -6.42 -6.65
N ALA A 95 7.62 -7.66 -6.50
CA ALA A 95 7.59 -8.65 -7.58
C ALA A 95 6.77 -8.18 -8.79
N TRP A 96 5.64 -7.49 -8.58
CA TRP A 96 4.87 -6.88 -9.68
C TRP A 96 5.54 -5.62 -10.23
N LEU A 97 6.05 -4.76 -9.34
CA LEU A 97 6.72 -3.53 -9.75
C LEU A 97 7.99 -3.79 -10.56
N THR A 98 8.62 -4.95 -10.39
CA THR A 98 9.78 -5.40 -11.17
C THR A 98 9.41 -6.32 -12.34
N SER A 99 8.11 -6.57 -12.59
CA SER A 99 7.70 -7.39 -13.74
C SER A 99 8.12 -6.76 -15.07
N PRO A 100 8.50 -7.57 -16.08
CA PRO A 100 8.80 -7.08 -17.41
C PRO A 100 7.66 -6.25 -18.01
N ASP A 101 7.99 -5.28 -18.86
CA ASP A 101 6.99 -4.40 -19.48
C ASP A 101 5.97 -5.14 -20.36
N ASP A 102 6.32 -6.30 -20.90
CA ASP A 102 5.45 -7.11 -21.74
C ASP A 102 4.63 -8.14 -20.95
N GLU A 103 4.85 -8.29 -19.63
CA GLU A 103 4.03 -9.16 -18.79
C GLU A 103 2.66 -8.51 -18.51
N SER A 104 1.58 -9.22 -18.85
CA SER A 104 0.22 -8.77 -18.53
C SER A 104 -0.11 -8.99 -17.06
N THR A 105 -1.03 -8.18 -16.53
CA THR A 105 -1.56 -8.37 -15.16
C THR A 105 -2.12 -9.78 -14.97
N GLU A 106 -2.84 -10.31 -15.96
CA GLU A 106 -3.42 -11.67 -15.92
C GLU A 106 -2.33 -12.74 -15.82
N HIS A 107 -1.28 -12.64 -16.63
CA HIS A 107 -0.17 -13.61 -16.57
C HIS A 107 0.55 -13.56 -15.22
N PHE A 108 0.74 -12.37 -14.66
CA PHE A 108 1.29 -12.22 -13.31
C PHE A 108 0.41 -12.87 -12.25
N VAL A 109 -0.92 -12.65 -12.31
CA VAL A 109 -1.90 -13.24 -11.40
C VAL A 109 -1.81 -14.77 -11.42
N HIS A 110 -1.84 -15.38 -12.61
CA HIS A 110 -1.69 -16.83 -12.77
C HIS A 110 -0.34 -17.32 -12.21
N ARG A 111 0.76 -16.67 -12.58
CA ARG A 111 2.12 -17.04 -12.12
C ARG A 111 2.25 -16.98 -10.59
N LEU A 112 1.64 -15.99 -9.95
CA LEU A 112 1.74 -15.79 -8.51
C LEU A 112 0.88 -16.79 -7.71
N LEU A 113 -0.33 -17.09 -8.19
CA LEU A 113 -1.31 -17.94 -7.50
C LEU A 113 -1.16 -19.44 -7.79
N GLU A 114 -0.80 -19.84 -9.01
CA GLU A 114 -0.60 -21.26 -9.35
C GLU A 114 0.79 -21.78 -8.93
N GLY A 115 1.77 -20.89 -8.80
CA GLY A 115 3.13 -21.23 -8.41
C GLY A 115 3.35 -21.31 -6.89
N GLU A 116 4.62 -21.39 -6.49
CA GLU A 116 5.02 -21.20 -5.08
C GLU A 116 5.14 -19.72 -4.69
N GLY A 117 4.61 -18.81 -5.54
CA GLY A 117 4.80 -17.37 -5.47
C GLY A 117 4.38 -16.75 -4.15
N VAL A 118 3.30 -17.27 -3.54
CA VAL A 118 2.74 -16.80 -2.25
C VAL A 118 3.07 -17.70 -1.05
N LYS A 119 3.78 -18.82 -1.24
CA LYS A 119 4.17 -19.72 -0.14
C LYS A 119 5.11 -19.00 0.82
N GLY A 120 4.88 -19.16 2.13
CA GLY A 120 5.68 -18.54 3.20
C GLY A 120 5.47 -17.03 3.38
N VAL A 121 4.45 -16.46 2.74
CA VAL A 121 4.04 -15.05 2.91
C VAL A 121 2.81 -15.00 3.80
N GLY A 122 2.82 -14.17 4.84
CA GLY A 122 1.64 -13.96 5.70
C GLY A 122 0.47 -13.36 4.92
N GLY A 123 -0.77 -13.51 5.40
CA GLY A 123 -1.96 -13.10 4.67
C GLY A 123 -1.90 -11.63 4.17
N PHE A 124 -2.39 -11.38 2.95
CA PHE A 124 -2.47 -10.05 2.34
C PHE A 124 -3.61 -9.90 1.33
N SER A 125 -3.94 -8.65 1.01
CA SER A 125 -4.66 -8.27 -0.21
C SER A 125 -3.81 -7.29 -1.01
N LEU A 126 -3.59 -7.59 -2.29
CA LEU A 126 -2.74 -6.85 -3.21
C LEU A 126 -3.59 -6.39 -4.38
N VAL A 127 -3.76 -5.08 -4.53
CA VAL A 127 -4.26 -4.51 -5.78
C VAL A 127 -3.06 -4.29 -6.69
N CYS A 128 -3.08 -4.84 -7.90
CA CYS A 128 -2.04 -4.59 -8.88
C CYS A 128 -2.59 -4.55 -10.31
N GLY A 129 -1.89 -3.84 -11.17
CA GLY A 129 -2.13 -3.88 -12.60
C GLY A 129 -1.32 -2.86 -13.34
N LYS A 130 -1.34 -2.97 -14.68
CA LYS A 130 -0.67 -2.01 -15.55
C LYS A 130 -1.64 -0.89 -15.89
N LEU A 131 -1.32 0.33 -15.47
CA LEU A 131 -2.14 1.51 -15.71
C LEU A 131 -2.05 1.90 -17.18
N ARG A 132 -3.11 1.61 -17.92
CA ARG A 132 -3.27 1.92 -19.34
C ARG A 132 -4.70 2.35 -19.62
N LYS A 133 -4.83 3.27 -20.58
CA LYS A 133 -6.14 3.58 -21.15
C LYS A 133 -6.64 2.36 -21.93
N SER A 134 -7.87 1.93 -21.65
CA SER A 134 -8.52 0.83 -22.36
C SER A 134 -8.62 1.16 -23.85
N LYS A 135 -8.40 0.14 -24.70
CA LYS A 135 -8.64 0.26 -26.15
C LYS A 135 -10.13 0.23 -26.49
N GLN A 136 -10.98 -0.21 -25.56
CA GLN A 136 -12.39 -0.53 -25.81
C GLN A 136 -13.30 0.69 -25.62
N ALA A 137 -12.91 1.65 -24.76
CA ALA A 137 -13.68 2.86 -24.51
C ALA A 137 -12.78 4.05 -24.12
N GLU A 138 -13.27 5.27 -24.40
CA GLU A 138 -12.50 6.51 -24.25
C GLU A 138 -12.26 6.94 -22.80
N GLN A 139 -13.06 6.47 -21.84
CA GLN A 139 -12.91 6.77 -20.41
C GLN A 139 -12.96 5.49 -19.57
N GLU A 140 -12.16 4.51 -19.98
CA GLU A 140 -11.97 3.25 -19.25
C GLU A 140 -10.47 2.95 -19.11
N LEU A 141 -10.12 2.23 -18.05
CA LEU A 141 -8.78 1.73 -17.81
C LEU A 141 -8.72 0.23 -18.05
N GLU A 142 -7.53 -0.28 -18.35
CA GLU A 142 -7.27 -1.70 -18.12
C GLU A 142 -7.49 -2.01 -16.63
N PRO A 143 -8.29 -3.03 -16.28
CA PRO A 143 -8.70 -3.27 -14.91
C PRO A 143 -7.52 -3.73 -14.04
N LEU A 144 -7.63 -3.47 -12.74
CA LEU A 144 -6.68 -3.90 -11.72
C LEU A 144 -7.17 -5.17 -11.04
N ALA A 145 -6.27 -6.11 -10.77
CA ALA A 145 -6.55 -7.34 -10.05
C ALA A 145 -6.47 -7.12 -8.53
N ILE A 146 -7.35 -7.75 -7.75
CA ILE A 146 -7.23 -7.88 -6.30
C ILE A 146 -6.82 -9.31 -5.94
N MET A 147 -5.56 -9.53 -5.65
CA MET A 147 -5.05 -10.85 -5.28
C MET A 147 -4.98 -11.02 -3.76
N SER A 148 -5.24 -12.24 -3.30
CA SER A 148 -5.06 -12.65 -1.91
C SER A 148 -4.46 -14.05 -1.89
N ASN A 149 -3.55 -14.31 -0.96
CA ASN A 149 -3.03 -15.67 -0.71
C ASN A 149 -3.89 -16.47 0.28
N ARG A 150 -5.04 -15.91 0.70
CA ARG A 150 -6.00 -16.54 1.63
C ARG A 150 -7.35 -16.84 0.97
N ALA A 151 -7.50 -16.59 -0.33
CA ALA A 151 -8.75 -16.85 -1.04
C ALA A 151 -8.55 -17.00 -2.55
N GLY A 152 -9.34 -17.90 -3.12
CA GLY A 152 -9.57 -18.02 -4.56
C GLY A 152 -8.52 -18.84 -5.32
N THR A 153 -8.93 -19.31 -6.49
CA THR A 153 -8.02 -19.65 -7.59
C THR A 153 -7.82 -18.40 -8.48
N PRO A 154 -6.88 -18.39 -9.44
CA PRO A 154 -6.72 -17.25 -10.36
C PRO A 154 -8.03 -16.78 -11.01
N GLU A 155 -8.96 -17.71 -11.27
CA GLU A 155 -10.25 -17.45 -11.88
C GLU A 155 -11.22 -16.65 -10.98
N ASP A 156 -11.00 -16.66 -9.67
CA ASP A 156 -11.83 -15.97 -8.68
C ASP A 156 -11.32 -14.55 -8.37
N VAL A 157 -10.20 -14.12 -8.97
CA VAL A 157 -9.58 -12.82 -8.69
C VAL A 157 -10.47 -11.67 -9.14
N PRO A 158 -10.91 -10.78 -8.22
CA PRO A 158 -11.70 -9.61 -8.60
C PRO A 158 -10.92 -8.63 -9.46
N TRP A 159 -11.56 -8.14 -10.53
CA TRP A 159 -11.04 -7.11 -11.42
C TRP A 159 -11.81 -5.80 -11.22
N ILE A 160 -11.09 -4.72 -10.93
CA ILE A 160 -11.66 -3.45 -10.47
C ILE A 160 -11.12 -2.26 -11.25
N ALA A 161 -11.76 -1.10 -11.08
CA ALA A 161 -11.30 0.19 -11.61
C ALA A 161 -11.15 0.21 -13.14
N GLY A 162 -11.84 -0.69 -13.85
CA GLY A 162 -11.88 -0.71 -15.30
C GLY A 162 -12.90 0.27 -15.86
N LYS A 163 -13.97 0.57 -15.10
CA LYS A 163 -15.04 1.46 -15.53
C LYS A 163 -15.02 2.76 -14.73
N LYS A 164 -15.54 3.82 -15.33
CA LYS A 164 -15.75 5.11 -14.66
C LYS A 164 -16.83 4.99 -13.58
N GLY A 165 -16.66 5.73 -12.48
CA GLY A 165 -17.66 5.82 -11.41
C GLY A 165 -17.53 4.74 -10.33
N GLU A 166 -16.47 3.94 -10.35
CA GLU A 166 -16.26 2.87 -9.39
C GLU A 166 -15.52 3.37 -8.14
N VAL A 167 -15.78 2.73 -7.00
CA VAL A 167 -15.06 2.98 -5.74
C VAL A 167 -14.83 1.68 -4.98
N TYR A 168 -13.60 1.50 -4.53
CA TYR A 168 -13.12 0.32 -3.83
C TYR A 168 -12.36 0.72 -2.58
N GLY A 169 -12.40 -0.15 -1.59
CA GLY A 169 -11.68 0.04 -0.35
C GLY A 169 -11.16 -1.29 0.16
N LEU A 170 -9.89 -1.33 0.53
CA LEU A 170 -9.22 -2.48 1.09
C LEU A 170 -8.65 -2.12 2.46
N SER A 171 -8.65 -3.08 3.37
CA SER A 171 -7.98 -2.95 4.65
C SER A 171 -7.48 -4.32 5.11
N ASN A 172 -7.36 -4.56 6.40
CA ASN A 172 -6.73 -5.74 6.95
C ASN A 172 -7.67 -6.94 7.06
N THR A 173 -8.56 -7.09 6.09
CA THR A 173 -9.40 -8.27 5.89
C THR A 173 -9.42 -8.67 4.42
N PHE A 174 -9.95 -9.87 4.13
CA PHE A 174 -10.12 -10.37 2.78
C PHE A 174 -11.16 -9.51 2.03
N TYR A 175 -10.95 -9.29 0.73
CA TYR A 175 -11.78 -8.37 -0.05
C TYR A 175 -13.26 -8.78 -0.08
N ASP A 176 -13.56 -10.08 -0.25
CA ASP A 176 -14.93 -10.58 -0.23
C ASP A 176 -15.39 -11.00 1.19
N ASP A 177 -14.76 -10.47 2.24
CA ASP A 177 -15.27 -10.62 3.60
C ASP A 177 -16.72 -10.11 3.66
N PRO A 178 -17.69 -10.93 4.11
CA PRO A 178 -19.09 -10.51 4.19
C PRO A 178 -19.30 -9.32 5.15
N ILE A 179 -18.35 -9.06 6.05
CA ILE A 179 -18.39 -7.98 7.03
C ILE A 179 -17.43 -6.86 6.59
N THR A 180 -17.97 -5.85 5.92
CA THR A 180 -17.21 -4.64 5.61
C THR A 180 -16.88 -3.88 6.89
N TRP A 181 -15.59 -3.56 7.08
CA TRP A 181 -15.13 -2.77 8.22
C TRP A 181 -15.65 -1.32 8.17
N PRO A 182 -15.99 -0.70 9.31
CA PRO A 182 -16.56 0.65 9.32
C PRO A 182 -15.70 1.68 8.58
N LYS A 183 -14.37 1.68 8.79
CA LYS A 183 -13.47 2.62 8.10
C LYS A 183 -13.42 2.44 6.58
N VAL A 184 -13.66 1.23 6.08
CA VAL A 184 -13.70 0.96 4.64
C VAL A 184 -14.97 1.54 4.07
N LYS A 185 -16.11 1.34 4.73
CA LYS A 185 -17.37 1.97 4.35
C LYS A 185 -17.26 3.50 4.37
N GLU A 186 -16.82 4.06 5.49
CA GLU A 186 -16.65 5.51 5.68
C GLU A 186 -15.65 6.10 4.67
N GLY A 187 -14.54 5.42 4.42
CA GLY A 187 -13.55 5.86 3.43
C GLY A 187 -14.11 5.89 2.00
N LYS A 188 -14.89 4.87 1.60
CA LYS A 188 -15.54 4.84 0.29
C LYS A 188 -16.59 5.95 0.13
N GLU A 189 -17.41 6.17 1.16
CA GLU A 189 -18.40 7.25 1.18
C GLU A 189 -17.72 8.62 1.13
N GLY A 190 -16.66 8.80 1.93
CA GLY A 190 -15.91 10.06 2.00
C GLY A 190 -15.16 10.42 0.72
N VAL A 191 -14.55 9.44 0.03
CA VAL A 191 -13.84 9.73 -1.23
C VAL A 191 -14.81 10.10 -2.35
N LEU A 192 -15.98 9.45 -2.40
CA LEU A 192 -17.02 9.80 -3.36
C LEU A 192 -17.57 11.21 -3.08
N ALA A 193 -17.86 11.54 -1.82
CA ALA A 193 -18.33 12.87 -1.46
C ALA A 193 -17.30 13.96 -1.81
N ALA A 194 -16.01 13.72 -1.55
CA ALA A 194 -14.94 14.66 -1.90
C ALA A 194 -14.82 14.85 -3.43
N VAL A 195 -15.00 13.78 -4.21
CA VAL A 195 -15.01 13.84 -5.68
C VAL A 195 -16.23 14.56 -6.21
N GLU A 196 -17.43 14.25 -5.70
CA GLU A 196 -18.69 14.88 -6.10
C GLU A 196 -18.64 16.39 -5.85
N GLU A 197 -18.24 16.81 -4.65
CA GLU A 197 -18.06 18.23 -4.31
C GLU A 197 -17.03 18.89 -5.22
N ALA A 198 -15.90 18.22 -5.50
CA ALA A 198 -14.87 18.77 -6.37
C ALA A 198 -15.37 19.02 -7.80
N VAL A 199 -16.20 18.12 -8.32
CA VAL A 199 -16.80 18.24 -9.65
C VAL A 199 -17.87 19.33 -9.68
N GLU A 200 -18.75 19.36 -8.68
CA GLU A 200 -19.85 20.33 -8.62
C GLU A 200 -19.36 21.77 -8.44
N GLU A 201 -18.33 21.97 -7.61
CA GLU A 201 -17.80 23.30 -7.31
C GLU A 201 -16.62 23.70 -8.21
N GLY A 202 -16.14 22.81 -9.09
CA GLY A 202 -14.99 23.07 -9.96
C GLY A 202 -13.68 23.24 -9.18
N ILE A 203 -13.49 22.44 -8.14
CA ILE A 203 -12.34 22.47 -7.25
C ILE A 203 -11.09 21.97 -7.99
N GLY A 204 -10.01 22.75 -7.97
CA GLY A 204 -8.73 22.34 -8.57
C GLY A 204 -7.97 21.29 -7.76
N GLU A 205 -6.94 20.69 -8.38
CA GLU A 205 -6.12 19.60 -7.82
C GLU A 205 -5.70 19.83 -6.35
N GLU A 206 -5.13 21.00 -6.03
CA GLU A 206 -4.59 21.27 -4.70
C GLU A 206 -5.65 21.23 -3.59
N GLU A 207 -6.85 21.75 -3.87
CA GLU A 207 -7.96 21.75 -2.92
C GLU A 207 -8.61 20.37 -2.81
N LEU A 208 -8.72 19.63 -3.93
CA LEU A 208 -9.12 18.23 -3.91
C LEU A 208 -8.15 17.41 -3.04
N VAL A 209 -6.84 17.55 -3.25
CA VAL A 209 -5.81 16.87 -2.45
C VAL A 209 -5.93 17.21 -0.95
N LYS A 210 -6.22 18.46 -0.60
CA LYS A 210 -6.47 18.85 0.81
C LYS A 210 -7.67 18.11 1.40
N LYS A 211 -8.77 17.98 0.65
CA LYS A 211 -9.95 17.21 1.08
C LYS A 211 -9.63 15.72 1.25
N LEU A 212 -8.87 15.14 0.32
CA LEU A 212 -8.44 13.74 0.40
C LEU A 212 -7.49 13.49 1.59
N TYR A 213 -6.60 14.43 1.91
CA TYR A 213 -5.81 14.35 3.15
C TYR A 213 -6.67 14.49 4.40
N ALA A 214 -7.69 15.37 4.39
CA ALA A 214 -8.62 15.49 5.51
C ALA A 214 -9.38 14.17 5.74
N LEU A 215 -9.78 13.47 4.68
CA LEU A 215 -10.34 12.11 4.77
C LEU A 215 -9.35 11.10 5.35
N LEU A 216 -8.07 11.14 4.95
CA LEU A 216 -7.02 10.28 5.50
C LEU A 216 -6.69 10.60 6.97
N ASP A 217 -7.09 11.77 7.47
CA ASP A 217 -6.95 12.21 8.86
C ASP A 217 -8.21 11.92 9.71
N THR A 218 -9.23 11.24 9.17
CA THR A 218 -10.46 10.89 9.91
C THR A 218 -10.17 9.89 11.04
N ASP A 219 -10.23 10.38 12.28
CA ASP A 219 -10.09 9.61 13.52
C ASP A 219 -11.46 9.31 14.15
N THR A 220 -11.86 8.05 14.12
CA THR A 220 -13.09 7.54 14.76
C THR A 220 -12.78 6.42 15.75
N LEU A 221 -11.54 6.35 16.26
CA LEU A 221 -11.20 5.36 17.27
C LEU A 221 -12.01 5.59 18.55
N PRO A 222 -12.61 4.54 19.12
CA PRO A 222 -13.22 4.63 20.44
C PRO A 222 -12.12 4.84 21.51
N PRO A 223 -12.42 5.47 22.65
CA PRO A 223 -11.47 5.57 23.76
C PRO A 223 -10.89 4.20 24.17
N GLN A 224 -9.63 4.18 24.61
CA GLN A 224 -8.95 2.93 24.97
C GLN A 224 -9.54 2.27 26.24
N ASP A 225 -10.16 3.04 27.14
CA ASP A 225 -10.87 2.56 28.34
C ASP A 225 -10.11 1.52 29.19
N GLY A 226 -8.78 1.63 29.24
CA GLY A 226 -7.91 0.71 29.99
C GLY A 226 -7.65 -0.64 29.32
N GLN A 227 -8.17 -0.88 28.11
CA GLN A 227 -7.88 -2.08 27.31
C GLN A 227 -6.38 -2.20 27.01
N GLY A 228 -5.87 -3.43 27.09
CA GLY A 228 -4.50 -3.72 26.67
C GLY A 228 -4.30 -3.48 25.17
N PHE A 229 -3.07 -3.17 24.74
CA PHE A 229 -2.76 -2.88 23.34
C PHE A 229 -3.29 -3.97 22.38
N GLN A 230 -3.09 -5.25 22.71
CA GLN A 230 -3.54 -6.36 21.87
C GLN A 230 -5.07 -6.43 21.69
N GLU A 231 -5.81 -6.11 22.74
CA GLU A 231 -7.28 -6.08 22.71
C GLU A 231 -7.78 -4.87 21.91
N TYR A 232 -7.15 -3.72 22.14
CA TYR A 232 -7.48 -2.47 21.47
C TYR A 232 -7.13 -2.47 19.97
N THR A 233 -6.18 -3.30 19.53
CA THR A 233 -5.86 -3.49 18.10
C THR A 233 -7.10 -3.83 17.26
N TYR A 234 -8.14 -4.48 17.81
CA TYR A 234 -9.39 -4.71 17.07
C TYR A 234 -10.22 -3.47 16.79
N GLN A 235 -10.05 -2.41 17.58
CA GLN A 235 -10.74 -1.14 17.37
C GLN A 235 -10.16 -0.35 16.18
N LEU A 236 -8.96 -0.69 15.70
CA LEU A 236 -8.32 -0.05 14.54
C LEU A 236 -9.06 -0.25 13.21
N ARG A 237 -10.07 -1.13 13.19
CA ARG A 237 -10.98 -1.28 12.05
C ARG A 237 -12.01 -0.15 11.92
N ASN A 238 -12.19 0.63 12.99
CA ASN A 238 -13.19 1.68 13.02
C ASN A 238 -12.68 2.98 12.38
N SER A 239 -11.37 3.24 12.44
CA SER A 239 -10.77 4.53 12.07
C SER A 239 -9.84 4.47 10.86
N ILE A 240 -9.89 5.49 10.00
CA ILE A 240 -9.00 5.68 8.84
C ILE A 240 -7.62 6.15 9.32
N PHE A 241 -7.61 7.15 10.21
CA PHE A 241 -6.40 7.65 10.86
C PHE A 241 -6.21 6.97 12.22
N ILE A 242 -4.99 6.45 12.44
CA ILE A 242 -4.62 5.88 13.72
C ILE A 242 -3.68 6.86 14.43
N PRO A 243 -4.14 7.58 15.48
CA PRO A 243 -3.25 8.37 16.31
C PRO A 243 -2.17 7.47 16.95
N SER A 244 -1.10 8.09 17.45
CA SER A 244 -0.07 7.35 18.18
C SER A 244 -0.67 6.67 19.41
N ILE A 245 -0.71 5.35 19.39
CA ILE A 245 -1.18 4.49 20.48
C ILE A 245 -0.05 3.60 20.98
N GLY A 246 -0.09 3.26 22.27
CA GLY A 246 0.99 2.50 22.92
C GLY A 246 2.04 3.41 23.57
N ASP A 247 2.91 2.80 24.38
CA ASP A 247 3.90 3.52 25.17
C ASP A 247 5.24 3.59 24.41
N PRO A 248 5.80 4.78 24.17
CA PRO A 248 7.08 4.96 23.46
C PRO A 248 8.31 4.39 24.21
N GLU A 249 8.18 4.08 25.50
CA GLU A 249 9.27 3.66 26.41
C GLU A 249 9.23 2.16 26.78
N LEU A 250 8.16 1.42 26.43
CA LEU A 250 7.99 0.02 26.86
C LEU A 250 8.11 -0.98 25.69
N PRO A 251 9.00 -1.98 25.77
CA PRO A 251 8.97 -3.12 24.87
C PRO A 251 7.74 -3.99 25.21
N LYS A 252 6.63 -3.80 24.50
CA LYS A 252 5.49 -4.72 24.59
C LYS A 252 5.60 -5.78 23.49
N LEU A 253 5.36 -7.03 23.88
CA LEU A 253 5.37 -8.19 22.99
C LEU A 253 4.50 -7.95 21.75
N ILE A 254 5.15 -8.03 20.59
CA ILE A 254 4.52 -7.96 19.28
C ILE A 254 3.69 -9.25 19.06
N PRO A 255 2.41 -9.19 18.63
CA PRO A 255 1.64 -10.37 18.20
C PRO A 255 2.34 -11.16 17.09
N GLN A 256 2.13 -12.47 16.95
CA GLN A 256 2.87 -13.30 15.98
C GLN A 256 2.72 -12.84 14.52
N ALA A 257 1.55 -12.35 14.10
CA ALA A 257 1.33 -11.78 12.76
C ALA A 257 2.12 -10.48 12.51
N ASP A 258 2.30 -9.65 13.55
CA ASP A 258 3.12 -8.44 13.52
C ASP A 258 4.61 -8.77 13.73
N ARG A 259 4.95 -9.85 14.46
CA ARG A 259 6.30 -10.44 14.51
C ARG A 259 6.68 -10.91 13.13
N ILE A 260 5.75 -11.48 12.38
CA ILE A 260 5.97 -11.86 11.00
C ILE A 260 6.10 -10.63 10.12
N ALA A 261 5.38 -9.53 10.33
CA ALA A 261 5.70 -8.27 9.66
C ALA A 261 7.13 -7.77 9.97
N THR A 262 7.62 -7.98 11.20
CA THR A 262 8.86 -7.40 11.76
C THR A 262 10.07 -8.34 11.83
N ALA A 263 9.92 -9.64 11.56
CA ALA A 263 10.96 -10.64 11.76
C ALA A 263 12.06 -10.55 10.70
N SER A 264 13.31 -10.59 11.16
CA SER A 264 14.50 -10.82 10.37
C SER A 264 15.47 -11.74 11.12
N LYS A 265 16.16 -12.60 10.36
CA LYS A 265 17.36 -13.41 10.68
C LYS A 265 17.30 -14.81 11.33
N GLU A 266 16.17 -15.52 11.29
CA GLU A 266 16.22 -16.99 11.51
C GLU A 266 15.57 -17.78 10.37
N ALA A 267 16.05 -17.60 9.14
CA ALA A 267 15.94 -18.64 8.11
C ALA A 267 16.92 -18.39 6.95
N VAL A 268 17.77 -19.39 6.70
CA VAL A 268 18.57 -19.65 5.49
C VAL A 268 19.86 -18.84 5.30
N VAL A 269 20.92 -19.31 5.96
CA VAL A 269 22.27 -19.27 5.38
C VAL A 269 22.29 -20.30 4.24
N ASN A 270 22.25 -19.84 2.99
CA ASN A 270 22.93 -20.44 1.83
C ASN A 270 22.68 -19.53 0.61
N GLY A 271 23.75 -18.90 0.11
CA GLY A 271 23.67 -17.70 -0.70
C GLY A 271 23.69 -17.85 -2.22
N THR A 272 23.79 -16.70 -2.88
CA THR A 272 24.45 -16.47 -4.17
C THR A 272 24.79 -14.98 -4.28
N ASN A 273 25.99 -14.68 -4.78
CA ASN A 273 26.51 -13.33 -5.01
C ASN A 273 25.80 -12.63 -6.19
N GLY A 274 25.56 -11.32 -6.06
CA GLY A 274 25.20 -10.41 -7.15
C GLY A 274 25.62 -8.97 -6.81
N ASP A 275 26.50 -8.39 -7.62
CA ASP A 275 27.01 -7.00 -7.60
C ASP A 275 25.96 -5.97 -8.10
N PRO A 276 26.27 -4.66 -8.11
CA PRO A 276 26.33 -3.73 -6.98
C PRO A 276 25.12 -2.77 -7.02
N GLU A 277 24.39 -2.63 -5.91
CA GLU A 277 23.36 -1.60 -5.77
C GLU A 277 24.00 -0.21 -5.61
N ALA A 278 23.36 0.81 -6.19
CA ALA A 278 23.78 2.20 -6.03
C ALA A 278 23.83 2.58 -4.54
N GLU A 279 24.98 3.10 -4.11
CA GLU A 279 25.20 3.58 -2.74
C GLU A 279 24.21 4.72 -2.44
N LEU A 280 23.42 4.57 -1.37
CA LEU A 280 22.58 5.62 -0.81
C LEU A 280 23.48 6.77 -0.33
N GLU A 281 23.10 8.03 -0.59
CA GLU A 281 23.81 9.19 -0.04
C GLU A 281 23.74 9.17 1.51
N GLU A 282 24.78 9.65 2.21
CA GLU A 282 24.94 9.54 3.68
C GLU A 282 23.77 10.11 4.51
N ASP A 283 22.94 10.97 3.92
CA ASP A 283 21.72 11.51 4.55
C ASP A 283 20.49 10.58 4.46
N GLU A 284 20.59 9.43 3.78
CA GLU A 284 19.48 8.48 3.51
C GLU A 284 19.63 7.10 4.20
N THR A 285 20.68 6.89 4.99
CA THR A 285 20.92 5.62 5.70
C THR A 285 20.58 5.72 7.20
N PRO A 286 19.55 5.02 7.69
CA PRO A 286 19.29 4.92 9.13
C PRO A 286 20.31 4.00 9.80
N ASP A 287 20.68 4.36 11.04
CA ASP A 287 21.59 3.61 11.91
C ASP A 287 21.13 2.15 12.08
N ALA A 288 21.99 1.18 11.73
CA ALA A 288 21.67 -0.24 11.58
C ALA A 288 21.41 -1.02 12.90
N ALA A 289 20.90 -0.35 13.93
CA ALA A 289 20.76 -0.90 15.29
C ALA A 289 19.32 -0.81 15.82
N ALA A 290 18.38 -1.51 15.17
CA ALA A 290 17.04 -1.72 15.74
C ALA A 290 16.53 -3.14 15.48
N ASN A 291 17.03 -4.09 16.28
CA ASN A 291 16.46 -5.43 16.37
C ASN A 291 15.14 -5.35 17.15
N GLY A 292 14.01 -5.51 16.43
CA GLY A 292 12.65 -5.58 16.99
C GLY A 292 11.98 -4.22 17.11
N VAL A 293 11.06 -3.90 16.19
CA VAL A 293 10.30 -2.65 16.27
C VAL A 293 9.26 -2.75 17.39
N THR A 294 9.57 -2.15 18.53
CA THR A 294 8.67 -1.98 19.66
C THR A 294 8.40 -0.49 19.89
N GLY A 295 7.29 -0.17 20.54
CA GLY A 295 6.93 1.21 20.89
C GLY A 295 5.57 1.62 20.31
N ALA A 296 5.39 2.92 20.09
CA ALA A 296 4.13 3.49 19.64
C ALA A 296 3.80 3.06 18.20
N TYR A 297 2.51 2.83 17.96
CA TYR A 297 1.91 2.41 16.70
C TYR A 297 0.97 3.51 16.20
N GLY A 298 0.92 3.75 14.90
CA GLY A 298 0.00 4.72 14.33
C GLY A 298 0.12 4.84 12.82
N THR A 299 -0.63 5.76 12.23
CA THR A 299 -0.45 6.11 10.82
C THR A 299 0.91 6.76 10.65
N GLN A 300 1.78 6.12 9.85
CA GLN A 300 3.13 6.59 9.60
C GLN A 300 3.19 7.46 8.34
N ARG A 301 2.51 7.01 7.28
CA ARG A 301 2.53 7.62 5.94
C ARG A 301 1.11 7.76 5.39
N GLN A 302 0.87 8.85 4.66
CA GLN A 302 -0.37 9.07 3.91
C GLN A 302 0.00 9.34 2.45
N THR A 303 -0.45 8.51 1.52
CA THR A 303 -0.13 8.62 0.09
C THR A 303 -1.40 8.92 -0.71
N ILE A 304 -1.30 9.85 -1.66
CA ILE A 304 -2.33 10.16 -2.65
C ILE A 304 -1.69 10.04 -4.03
N ILE A 305 -2.30 9.28 -4.93
CA ILE A 305 -1.92 9.22 -6.35
C ILE A 305 -3.13 9.65 -7.18
N LEU A 306 -2.92 10.62 -8.06
CA LEU A 306 -3.88 11.02 -9.08
C LEU A 306 -3.30 10.68 -10.45
N VAL A 307 -4.07 10.03 -11.31
CA VAL A 307 -3.71 9.74 -12.70
C VAL A 307 -4.80 10.33 -13.60
N ASP A 308 -4.44 11.26 -14.48
CA ASP A 308 -5.38 11.85 -15.44
C ASP A 308 -5.56 10.98 -16.71
N TRP A 309 -6.48 11.39 -17.59
CA TRP A 309 -6.78 10.65 -18.82
C TRP A 309 -5.67 10.74 -19.88
N GLU A 310 -4.67 11.58 -19.68
CA GLU A 310 -3.47 11.76 -20.48
C GLU A 310 -2.27 10.97 -19.93
N GLY A 311 -2.46 10.27 -18.80
CA GLY A 311 -1.45 9.44 -18.15
C GLY A 311 -0.44 10.23 -17.32
N ASN A 312 -0.72 11.50 -17.01
CA ASN A 312 0.07 12.25 -16.06
C ASN A 312 -0.28 11.80 -14.64
N VAL A 313 0.75 11.61 -13.84
CA VAL A 313 0.66 11.13 -12.47
C VAL A 313 1.12 12.22 -11.53
N THR A 314 0.26 12.55 -10.55
CA THR A 314 0.63 13.30 -9.36
C THR A 314 0.73 12.32 -8.20
N TYR A 315 1.95 12.01 -7.75
CA TYR A 315 2.20 11.19 -6.56
C TYR A 315 2.54 12.12 -5.39
N ARG A 316 1.82 12.02 -4.29
CA ARG A 316 2.09 12.77 -3.06
C ARG A 316 2.16 11.83 -1.87
N GLU A 317 3.17 12.02 -1.02
CA GLU A 317 3.24 11.34 0.26
C GLU A 317 3.52 12.34 1.37
N ARG A 318 2.76 12.20 2.46
CA ARG A 318 3.02 12.85 3.72
C ARG A 318 3.67 11.86 4.69
N SER A 319 4.85 12.21 5.20
CA SER A 319 5.41 11.57 6.39
C SER A 319 4.90 12.27 7.65
N LEU A 320 4.38 11.49 8.60
CA LEU A 320 3.89 12.02 9.88
C LEU A 320 4.93 12.01 10.99
N TRP A 321 6.04 11.30 10.78
CA TRP A 321 7.08 11.08 11.77
C TRP A 321 8.47 11.20 11.15
N ASN A 322 9.42 11.71 11.92
CA ASN A 322 10.83 11.64 11.56
C ASN A 322 11.44 10.30 11.98
N GLU A 323 12.70 10.06 11.63
CA GLU A 323 13.42 8.82 11.93
C GLU A 323 13.51 8.49 13.42
N LYS A 324 13.42 9.50 14.28
CA LYS A 324 13.40 9.34 15.75
C LYS A 324 12.01 9.02 16.30
N GLY A 325 11.00 8.95 15.43
CA GLY A 325 9.60 8.75 15.81
C GLY A 325 8.95 9.99 16.43
N GLN A 326 9.43 11.20 16.11
CA GLN A 326 8.83 12.46 16.55
C GLN A 326 7.88 12.99 15.46
N PRO A 327 6.74 13.60 15.84
CA PRO A 327 5.77 14.06 14.86
C PRO A 327 6.33 15.18 13.98
N ILE A 328 6.02 15.11 12.69
CA ILE A 328 6.31 16.17 11.71
C ILE A 328 5.04 16.99 11.48
N GLU A 329 5.17 18.31 11.44
CA GLU A 329 4.08 19.18 11.00
C GLU A 329 3.67 18.81 9.57
N ARG A 330 2.37 18.54 9.36
CA ARG A 330 1.83 17.92 8.14
C ARG A 330 2.53 18.38 6.84
N ALA A 331 2.42 19.66 6.48
CA ALA A 331 2.96 20.22 5.25
C ALA A 331 4.50 20.11 5.12
N LYS A 332 5.24 20.04 6.23
CA LYS A 332 6.70 19.84 6.22
C LYS A 332 7.10 18.40 5.90
N GLY A 333 6.18 17.46 6.08
CA GLY A 333 6.34 16.05 5.74
C GLY A 333 5.91 15.69 4.32
N ASP A 334 5.36 16.64 3.55
CA ASP A 334 4.83 16.39 2.21
C ASP A 334 5.95 16.35 1.15
N ILE A 335 5.91 15.38 0.25
CA ILE A 335 6.68 15.33 -1.00
C ILE A 335 5.71 15.13 -2.15
N LYS A 336 6.02 15.74 -3.31
CA LYS A 336 5.27 15.63 -4.57
C LYS A 336 6.20 15.21 -5.69
N PHE A 337 5.77 14.23 -6.49
CA PHE A 337 6.37 13.88 -7.77
C PHE A 337 5.32 14.05 -8.87
N ASN A 338 5.77 14.49 -10.04
CA ASN A 338 4.97 14.51 -11.26
C ASN A 338 5.74 13.80 -12.35
N PHE A 339 5.08 12.88 -13.05
CA PHE A 339 5.65 12.21 -14.22
C PHE A 339 4.53 11.77 -15.15
N LYS A 340 4.88 11.29 -16.34
CA LYS A 340 3.93 10.74 -17.30
C LYS A 340 4.19 9.25 -17.46
N ILE A 341 3.14 8.44 -17.50
CA ILE A 341 3.24 7.00 -17.74
C ILE A 341 3.66 6.76 -19.19
N ASP A 342 4.76 6.03 -19.37
CA ASP A 342 5.26 5.61 -20.67
C ASP A 342 4.31 4.59 -21.30
N GLY A 343 3.96 4.81 -22.56
CA GLY A 343 3.03 3.95 -23.30
C GLY A 343 1.58 3.99 -22.79
N TRP A 344 1.17 5.08 -22.11
CA TRP A 344 -0.20 5.27 -21.59
C TRP A 344 -1.30 4.94 -22.60
N HIS A 345 -1.15 5.46 -23.83
CA HIS A 345 -1.92 5.02 -24.97
C HIS A 345 -1.22 3.78 -25.51
N SER A 346 -1.82 2.61 -25.31
CA SER A 346 -1.33 1.40 -25.96
C SER A 346 -1.28 1.67 -27.47
N GLU A 347 -0.09 1.57 -28.08
CA GLU A 347 0.08 1.92 -29.49
C GLU A 347 -0.99 1.20 -30.32
N GLN A 348 -1.74 1.96 -31.11
CA GLN A 348 -2.56 1.38 -32.17
C GLN A 348 -1.59 0.73 -33.15
N THR A 349 -1.28 -0.55 -32.93
CA THR A 349 -0.63 -1.36 -33.96
C THR A 349 -1.59 -1.38 -35.13
N LYS A 350 -1.23 -0.62 -36.18
CA LYS A 350 -1.98 -0.50 -37.43
C LYS A 350 -2.11 -1.83 -38.15
#